data_AF-A0A7R9XRY5-F1
#
_entry.id   AF-A0A7R9XRY5-F1
#
_cell.length_a   1.000
_cell.length_b   1.000
_cell.length_c   1.000
_cell.angle_alpha   90.00
_cell.angle_beta   90.00
_cell.angle_gamma   90.00
#
_symmetry.space_group_name_H-M   'P 1'
#
loop_
_entity.id
_entity.type
_entity.pdbx_description
1 polymer ?
#
loop_
_entity_poly.entity_id
_entity_poly.type
_entity_poly.pdbx_seq_one_letter_code
_entity_poly.pdbx_strand_id
1 'polypeptide(L)'
;FNEMKGVYSSPDSVLARECQQALFPDNTYGVDSGGDPTVIPELTFAEFKEFHAKFYHPSNSRMWFYGDDDVEERLKILASFLDEFDRREVDSTIATQKFFTEPRRVVKTYSTGEGEDAQKSFVQVNWLLSEEPFDPETGLAVGFLDHLLMGSQSAPLRLALEESGLGEAIVGYGLEDELRQPTYAL
;
A
#
# COMPACT_ATOMS: atom_id res chain seq x y z
N PHE A 1 -11.16 -13.12 -7.88
CA PHE A 1 -10.44 -14.19 -8.60
C PHE A 1 -10.01 -13.77 -10.01
N ASN A 2 -10.92 -13.57 -10.98
CA ASN A 2 -10.52 -13.20 -12.34
C ASN A 2 -9.82 -11.83 -12.42
N GLU A 3 -10.29 -10.85 -11.65
CA GLU A 3 -9.62 -9.56 -11.48
C GLU A 3 -8.17 -9.72 -11.04
N MET A 4 -7.94 -10.46 -9.95
CA MET A 4 -6.59 -10.69 -9.42
C MET A 4 -5.69 -11.48 -10.37
N LYS A 5 -6.23 -12.34 -11.23
CA LYS A 5 -5.44 -12.94 -12.32
C LYS A 5 -4.92 -11.89 -13.30
N GLY A 6 -5.72 -10.87 -13.61
CA GLY A 6 -5.30 -9.73 -14.42
C GLY A 6 -4.21 -8.93 -13.71
N VAL A 7 -4.43 -8.58 -12.45
CA VAL A 7 -3.44 -7.86 -11.61
C VAL A 7 -2.11 -8.61 -11.54
N TYR A 8 -2.12 -9.92 -11.30
CA TYR A 8 -0.92 -10.75 -11.20
C TYR A 8 -0.19 -10.95 -12.53
N SER A 9 -0.78 -10.53 -13.65
CA SER A 9 -0.13 -10.54 -14.97
C SER A 9 0.51 -9.20 -15.36
N SER A 10 0.26 -8.12 -14.60
CA SER A 10 0.87 -6.81 -14.82
C SER A 10 2.27 -6.77 -14.18
N PRO A 11 3.34 -6.47 -14.94
CA PRO A 11 4.69 -6.36 -14.38
C PRO A 11 4.78 -5.32 -13.25
N ASP A 12 4.15 -4.15 -13.42
CA ASP A 12 4.15 -3.08 -12.41
C ASP A 12 3.42 -3.51 -11.13
N SER A 13 2.29 -4.21 -11.27
CA SER A 13 1.54 -4.71 -10.12
C SER A 13 2.31 -5.80 -9.37
N VAL A 14 2.99 -6.68 -10.10
CA VAL A 14 3.90 -7.67 -9.50
C VAL A 14 5.03 -6.97 -8.77
N LEU A 15 5.70 -6.00 -9.39
CA LEU A 15 6.78 -5.23 -8.76
C LEU A 15 6.33 -4.56 -7.47
N ALA A 16 5.20 -3.83 -7.50
CA ALA A 16 4.64 -3.14 -6.34
C ALA A 16 4.35 -4.10 -5.19
N ARG A 17 3.67 -5.23 -5.47
CA ARG A 17 3.38 -6.26 -4.46
C ARG A 17 4.65 -6.86 -3.87
N GLU A 18 5.60 -7.28 -4.70
CA GLU A 18 6.84 -7.89 -4.23
C GLU A 18 7.68 -6.92 -3.39
N CYS A 19 7.70 -5.63 -3.74
CA CYS A 19 8.36 -4.59 -2.96
C CYS A 19 7.69 -4.38 -1.60
N GLN A 20 6.36 -4.25 -1.56
CA GLN A 20 5.62 -4.09 -0.29
C GLN A 20 5.84 -5.29 0.63
N GLN A 21 5.70 -6.52 0.10
CA GLN A 21 5.88 -7.73 0.90
C GLN A 21 7.33 -7.90 1.40
N ALA A 22 8.31 -7.49 0.58
CA ALA A 22 9.72 -7.52 0.98
C ALA A 22 10.05 -6.49 2.06
N LEU A 23 9.40 -5.31 2.04
CA LEU A 23 9.56 -4.26 3.04
C LEU A 23 8.86 -4.59 4.35
N PHE A 24 7.69 -5.23 4.31
CA PHE A 24 6.82 -5.47 5.47
C PHE A 24 6.55 -6.96 5.76
N PRO A 25 7.58 -7.80 5.95
CA PRO A 25 7.38 -9.24 6.14
C PRO A 25 6.67 -9.61 7.47
N ASP A 26 6.68 -8.73 8.48
CA ASP A 26 6.27 -9.07 9.85
C ASP A 26 4.90 -8.49 10.24
N ASN A 27 4.15 -7.89 9.30
CA ASN A 27 2.81 -7.36 9.55
C ASN A 27 1.85 -7.64 8.37
N THR A 28 0.62 -7.10 8.44
CA THR A 28 -0.43 -7.38 7.44
C THR A 28 -0.14 -6.87 6.03
N TYR A 29 0.85 -5.99 5.85
CA TYR A 29 1.24 -5.53 4.51
C TYR A 29 2.11 -6.56 3.77
N GLY A 30 2.61 -7.57 4.49
CA GLY A 30 3.33 -8.74 3.95
C GLY A 30 2.44 -9.74 3.21
N VAL A 31 1.12 -9.53 3.21
CA VAL A 31 0.14 -10.31 2.42
C VAL A 31 -0.60 -9.42 1.44
N ASP A 32 -1.24 -10.03 0.45
CA ASP A 32 -2.03 -9.31 -0.56
C ASP A 32 -3.51 -9.27 -0.16
N SER A 33 -4.00 -8.07 0.21
CA SER A 33 -5.40 -7.85 0.59
C SER A 33 -6.38 -7.98 -0.59
N GLY A 34 -5.92 -7.81 -1.84
CA GLY A 34 -6.72 -8.10 -3.04
C GLY A 34 -6.90 -9.61 -3.26
N GLY A 35 -5.93 -10.38 -2.78
CA GLY A 35 -5.94 -11.84 -2.74
C GLY A 35 -5.14 -12.48 -3.86
N ASP A 36 -4.26 -13.40 -3.49
CA ASP A 36 -3.52 -14.22 -4.44
C ASP A 36 -4.48 -15.19 -5.17
N PRO A 37 -4.54 -15.21 -6.51
CA PRO A 37 -5.36 -16.14 -7.27
C PRO A 37 -5.14 -17.63 -6.91
N THR A 38 -3.97 -18.00 -6.40
CA THR A 38 -3.67 -19.36 -5.96
C THR A 38 -4.26 -19.68 -4.59
N VAL A 39 -4.48 -18.67 -3.74
CA VAL A 39 -5.00 -18.82 -2.36
C VAL A 39 -6.48 -18.48 -2.26
N ILE A 40 -7.01 -17.57 -3.08
CA ILE A 40 -8.44 -17.20 -3.10
C ILE A 40 -9.38 -18.42 -3.10
N PRO A 41 -9.14 -19.51 -3.87
CA PRO A 41 -10.01 -20.68 -3.86
C PRO A 41 -10.09 -21.42 -2.53
N GLU A 42 -9.15 -21.19 -1.62
CA GLU A 42 -9.11 -21.79 -0.28
C GLU A 42 -10.05 -21.09 0.70
N LEU A 43 -10.44 -19.83 0.43
CA LEU A 43 -11.33 -19.04 1.29
C LEU A 43 -12.71 -19.69 1.38
N THR A 44 -13.12 -20.04 2.60
CA THR A 44 -14.45 -20.58 2.87
C THR A 44 -15.47 -19.47 3.12
N PHE A 45 -16.75 -19.77 2.86
CA PHE A 45 -17.84 -18.85 3.18
C PHE A 45 -17.96 -18.57 4.70
N ALA A 46 -17.52 -19.51 5.54
CA ALA A 46 -17.51 -19.32 6.99
C ALA A 46 -16.50 -18.24 7.39
N GLU A 47 -15.25 -18.34 6.91
CA GLU A 47 -14.19 -17.36 7.15
C GLU A 47 -14.56 -15.98 6.62
N PHE A 48 -15.16 -15.91 5.42
CA PHE A 48 -15.66 -14.66 4.85
C PHE A 48 -16.68 -13.98 5.78
N LYS A 49 -17.68 -14.72 6.27
CA LYS A 49 -18.69 -14.18 7.20
C LYS A 49 -18.09 -13.78 8.53
N GLU A 50 -17.13 -14.55 9.05
CA GLU A 50 -16.47 -14.25 10.31
C GLU A 50 -15.66 -12.96 10.22
N PHE A 51 -14.92 -12.77 9.12
CA PHE A 51 -14.19 -11.53 8.85
C PHE A 51 -15.13 -10.32 8.85
N HIS A 52 -16.25 -10.42 8.12
CA HIS A 52 -17.27 -9.36 8.11
C HIS A 52 -17.83 -9.11 9.52
N ALA A 53 -18.28 -10.16 10.22
CA ALA A 53 -18.84 -10.05 11.57
C ALA A 53 -17.86 -9.48 12.60
N LYS A 54 -16.55 -9.64 12.38
CA LYS A 54 -15.51 -9.07 13.24
C LYS A 54 -15.23 -7.61 12.91
N PHE A 55 -14.97 -7.27 11.64
CA PHE A 55 -14.41 -5.98 11.27
C PHE A 55 -15.41 -4.94 10.77
N TYR A 56 -16.63 -5.33 10.37
CA TYR A 56 -17.68 -4.41 9.91
C TYR A 56 -18.62 -3.95 11.04
N HIS A 57 -18.29 -4.26 12.30
CA HIS A 57 -19.02 -3.71 13.44
C HIS A 57 -18.81 -2.19 13.52
N PRO A 58 -19.85 -1.36 13.79
CA PRO A 58 -19.71 0.10 13.79
C PRO A 58 -18.67 0.65 14.78
N SER A 59 -18.38 -0.07 15.87
CA SER A 59 -17.28 0.28 16.79
C SER A 59 -15.89 0.27 16.16
N ASN A 60 -15.73 -0.34 14.97
CA ASN A 60 -14.50 -0.33 14.18
C ASN A 60 -14.60 0.57 12.93
N SER A 61 -15.71 1.28 12.75
CA SER A 61 -15.95 2.11 11.57
C SER A 61 -15.56 3.56 11.80
N ARG A 62 -15.24 4.26 10.70
CA ARG A 62 -15.11 5.72 10.65
C ARG A 62 -16.10 6.22 9.61
N MET A 63 -16.95 7.18 9.98
CA MET A 63 -17.91 7.79 9.05
C MET A 63 -17.44 9.19 8.67
N TRP A 64 -17.46 9.51 7.39
CA TRP A 64 -17.02 10.80 6.85
C TRP A 64 -18.17 11.52 6.16
N PHE A 65 -18.38 12.80 6.47
CA PHE A 65 -19.35 13.68 5.83
C PHE A 65 -18.66 14.97 5.41
N TYR A 66 -19.02 15.49 4.23
CA TYR A 66 -18.54 16.76 3.72
C TYR A 66 -19.65 17.44 2.92
N GLY A 67 -19.92 18.70 3.21
CA GLY A 67 -21.02 19.46 2.62
C GLY A 67 -21.51 20.57 3.55
N ASP A 68 -22.40 21.41 3.04
CA ASP A 68 -23.04 22.51 3.77
C ASP A 68 -24.40 22.13 4.39
N ASP A 69 -24.82 20.87 4.26
CA ASP A 69 -26.00 20.32 4.91
C ASP A 69 -25.86 20.23 6.44
N ASP A 70 -27.01 20.22 7.11
CA ASP A 70 -27.12 20.30 8.56
C ASP A 70 -26.51 19.07 9.26
N VAL A 71 -25.66 19.33 10.27
CA VAL A 71 -24.95 18.28 11.00
C VAL A 71 -25.91 17.42 11.85
N GLU A 72 -26.98 17.99 12.40
CA GLU A 72 -27.94 17.23 13.19
C GLU A 72 -28.70 16.22 12.32
N GLU A 73 -29.03 16.58 11.07
CA GLU A 73 -29.63 15.64 10.12
C GLU A 73 -28.70 14.46 9.81
N ARG A 74 -27.39 14.72 9.65
CA ARG A 74 -26.39 13.64 9.49
C ARG A 74 -26.38 12.72 10.71
N LEU A 75 -26.39 13.28 11.93
CA LEU A 75 -26.39 12.50 13.16
C LEU A 75 -27.68 11.69 13.33
N LYS A 76 -28.84 12.19 12.89
CA LYS A 76 -30.10 11.43 12.86
C LYS A 76 -30.03 10.24 11.90
N ILE A 77 -29.42 10.41 10.73
CA ILE A 77 -29.17 9.31 9.79
C ILE A 77 -28.22 8.28 10.41
N LEU A 78 -27.19 8.71 11.13
CA LEU A 78 -26.29 7.78 11.81
C LEU A 78 -27.00 7.01 12.94
N ALA A 79 -27.77 7.71 13.77
CA ALA A 79 -28.51 7.10 14.87
C ALA A 79 -29.48 6.00 14.37
N SER A 80 -30.11 6.21 13.20
CA SER A 80 -31.09 5.26 12.67
C SER A 80 -30.55 3.85 12.38
N PHE A 81 -29.22 3.68 12.28
CA PHE A 81 -28.60 2.34 12.20
C PHE A 81 -27.63 2.05 13.35
N LEU A 82 -26.96 3.06 13.93
CA LEU A 82 -26.02 2.83 15.02
C LEU A 82 -26.72 2.38 16.31
N ASP A 83 -27.96 2.82 16.54
CA ASP A 83 -28.75 2.46 17.72
C ASP A 83 -29.12 0.97 17.75
N GLU A 84 -28.94 0.25 16.64
CA GLU A 84 -29.15 -1.21 16.57
C GLU A 84 -27.95 -2.03 17.11
N PHE A 85 -26.84 -1.38 17.45
CA PHE A 85 -25.59 -2.06 17.84
C PHE A 85 -25.15 -1.71 19.27
N ASP A 86 -24.82 -2.74 20.04
CA ASP A 86 -24.09 -2.57 21.30
C ASP A 86 -22.61 -2.29 21.04
N ARG A 87 -21.98 -1.47 21.88
CA ARG A 87 -20.52 -1.23 21.79
C ARG A 87 -19.75 -2.55 21.95
N ARG A 88 -18.78 -2.77 21.06
CA ARG A 88 -17.89 -3.94 21.09
C ARG A 88 -16.44 -3.52 20.93
N GLU A 89 -15.55 -4.18 21.68
CA GLU A 89 -14.11 -4.07 21.44
C GLU A 89 -13.70 -4.89 20.22
N VAL A 90 -13.07 -4.23 19.25
CA VAL A 90 -12.57 -4.84 18.01
C VAL A 90 -11.09 -4.48 17.88
N ASP A 91 -10.23 -5.50 17.94
CA ASP A 91 -8.81 -5.31 17.65
C ASP A 91 -8.58 -5.35 16.14
N SER A 92 -8.37 -4.17 15.56
CA SER A 92 -7.98 -3.94 14.16
C SER A 92 -6.62 -3.26 14.05
N THR A 93 -5.78 -3.39 15.08
CA THR A 93 -4.48 -2.74 15.16
C THR A 93 -3.55 -3.28 14.06
N ILE A 94 -2.96 -2.37 13.29
CA ILE A 94 -1.96 -2.71 12.27
C ILE A 94 -0.57 -2.67 12.90
N ALA A 95 0.15 -3.79 13.00
CA ALA A 95 1.48 -3.81 13.61
C ALA A 95 2.53 -3.00 12.81
N THR A 96 3.53 -2.45 13.50
CA THR A 96 4.69 -1.83 12.86
C THR A 96 5.72 -2.88 12.43
N GLN A 97 6.43 -2.61 11.34
CA GLN A 97 7.60 -3.33 10.89
C GLN A 97 8.88 -2.74 11.49
N LYS A 98 9.75 -3.63 11.99
CA LYS A 98 11.08 -3.26 12.46
C LYS A 98 12.06 -3.10 11.31
N PHE A 99 13.00 -2.17 11.46
CA PHE A 99 14.07 -2.02 10.50
C PHE A 99 14.88 -3.31 10.34
N PHE A 100 15.32 -3.56 9.12
CA PHE A 100 16.32 -4.58 8.87
C PHE A 100 17.69 -4.10 9.36
N THR A 101 18.49 -5.03 9.88
CA THR A 101 19.87 -4.75 10.28
C THR A 101 20.83 -4.67 9.09
N GLU A 102 20.40 -5.17 7.93
CA GLU A 102 21.16 -5.17 6.68
C GLU A 102 20.23 -5.04 5.46
N PRO A 103 20.68 -4.44 4.35
CA PRO A 103 19.91 -4.39 3.12
C PRO A 103 19.60 -5.79 2.60
N ARG A 104 18.39 -5.98 2.10
CA ARG A 104 17.96 -7.23 1.48
C ARG A 104 17.91 -7.08 -0.02
N ARG A 105 18.33 -8.12 -0.75
CA ARG A 105 18.19 -8.21 -2.21
C ARG A 105 17.15 -9.27 -2.54
N VAL A 106 16.10 -8.87 -3.24
CA VAL A 106 15.02 -9.74 -3.69
C VAL A 106 15.05 -9.80 -5.21
N VAL A 107 14.94 -11.00 -5.78
CA VAL A 107 14.86 -11.22 -7.23
C VAL A 107 13.61 -12.04 -7.49
N LYS A 108 12.72 -11.51 -8.34
CA LYS A 108 11.45 -12.11 -8.71
C LYS A 108 11.28 -12.10 -10.21
N THR A 109 10.39 -12.95 -10.69
CA THR A 109 10.06 -13.10 -12.11
C THR A 109 8.61 -12.73 -12.33
N TYR A 110 8.32 -12.14 -13.48
CA TYR A 110 6.97 -11.88 -13.94
C TYR A 110 6.79 -12.49 -15.35
N SER A 111 5.56 -12.67 -15.79
CA SER A 111 5.28 -13.25 -17.11
C SER A 111 5.41 -12.20 -18.22
N THR A 112 6.09 -12.55 -19.31
CA THR A 112 6.17 -11.75 -20.54
C THR A 112 5.38 -12.42 -21.66
N GLY A 113 5.03 -11.66 -22.71
CA GLY A 113 4.41 -12.23 -23.90
C GLY A 113 5.36 -13.18 -24.65
N GLU A 114 4.80 -14.16 -25.38
CA GLU A 114 5.59 -15.02 -26.26
C GLU A 114 6.30 -14.18 -27.34
N GLY A 115 7.62 -14.30 -27.45
CA GLY A 115 8.43 -13.58 -28.44
C GLY A 115 8.81 -12.14 -28.07
N GLU A 116 8.53 -11.69 -26.85
CA GLU A 116 9.06 -10.42 -26.35
C GLU A 116 10.53 -10.55 -25.88
N ASP A 117 11.32 -9.50 -26.12
CA ASP A 117 12.74 -9.45 -25.77
C ASP A 117 12.98 -9.52 -24.25
N ALA A 118 14.06 -10.20 -23.87
CA ALA A 118 14.47 -10.43 -22.48
C ALA A 118 14.99 -9.16 -21.73
N GLN A 119 14.92 -7.99 -22.35
CA GLN A 119 15.50 -6.73 -21.83
C GLN A 119 14.53 -5.85 -21.02
N LYS A 120 13.38 -6.37 -20.58
CA LYS A 120 12.39 -5.62 -19.79
C LYS A 120 12.55 -5.81 -18.28
N SER A 121 13.77 -5.67 -17.76
CA SER A 121 13.99 -5.85 -16.30
C SER A 121 13.66 -4.58 -15.52
N PHE A 122 13.07 -4.77 -14.35
CA PHE A 122 12.84 -3.72 -13.36
C PHE A 122 13.90 -3.81 -12.26
N VAL A 123 14.39 -2.66 -11.81
CA VAL A 123 15.23 -2.55 -10.61
C VAL A 123 14.67 -1.43 -9.77
N GLN A 124 14.38 -1.72 -8.51
CA GLN A 124 13.85 -0.76 -7.56
C GLN A 124 14.56 -0.95 -6.21
N VAL A 125 14.92 0.15 -5.57
CA VAL A 125 15.45 0.24 -4.22
C VAL A 125 14.38 0.87 -3.35
N ASN A 126 14.08 0.19 -2.24
CA ASN A 126 12.98 0.55 -1.37
C ASN A 126 13.48 0.72 0.07
N TRP A 127 12.97 1.72 0.76
CA TRP A 127 13.31 2.02 2.15
C TRP A 127 12.05 2.13 3.00
N LEU A 128 12.09 1.52 4.18
CA LEU A 128 11.23 1.91 5.30
C LEU A 128 11.89 3.12 5.97
N LEU A 129 11.22 4.28 5.95
CA LEU A 129 11.84 5.53 6.40
C LEU A 129 11.80 5.72 7.93
N SER A 130 10.82 5.10 8.60
CA SER A 130 10.63 5.23 10.05
C SER A 130 9.97 4.00 10.66
N GLU A 131 10.34 3.64 11.90
CA GLU A 131 9.65 2.60 12.67
C GLU A 131 8.28 3.06 13.19
N GLU A 132 8.10 4.38 13.34
CA GLU A 132 6.86 5.01 13.78
C GLU A 132 6.30 5.91 12.67
N PRO A 133 4.98 6.19 12.66
CA PRO A 133 4.40 7.18 11.75
C PRO A 133 5.12 8.54 11.88
N PHE A 134 5.26 9.26 10.77
CA PHE A 134 5.76 10.63 10.83
C PHE A 134 4.80 11.52 11.63
N ASP A 135 5.37 12.45 12.39
CA ASP A 135 4.61 13.61 12.83
C ASP A 135 4.31 14.53 11.64
N PRO A 136 3.32 15.43 11.74
CA PRO A 136 2.90 16.27 10.62
C PRO A 136 4.00 17.17 10.03
N GLU A 137 4.95 17.64 10.86
CA GLU A 137 6.04 18.50 10.39
C GLU A 137 7.04 17.67 9.58
N THR A 138 7.42 16.49 10.09
CA THR A 138 8.30 15.56 9.38
C THR A 138 7.67 15.10 8.07
N GLY A 139 6.38 14.74 8.06
CA GLY A 139 5.68 14.33 6.85
C GLY A 139 5.73 15.40 5.76
N LEU A 140 5.44 16.65 6.11
CA LEU A 140 5.54 17.78 5.18
C LEU A 140 6.98 18.01 4.69
N ALA A 141 7.96 17.93 5.59
CA ALA A 141 9.36 18.13 5.24
C ALA A 141 9.89 17.06 4.28
N VAL A 142 9.54 15.78 4.50
CA VAL A 142 9.95 14.69 3.61
C VAL A 142 9.21 14.75 2.28
N GLY A 143 7.92 15.13 2.27
CA GLY A 143 7.19 15.38 1.01
C GLY A 143 7.80 16.51 0.19
N PHE A 144 8.25 17.59 0.86
CA PHE A 144 9.00 18.65 0.19
C PHE A 144 10.36 18.16 -0.34
N LEU A 145 11.06 17.31 0.43
CA LEU A 145 12.32 16.70 -0.01
C LEU A 145 12.13 15.81 -1.23
N ASP A 146 11.09 14.98 -1.28
CA ASP A 146 10.77 14.15 -2.45
C ASP A 146 10.54 15.02 -3.69
N HIS A 147 9.77 16.11 -3.56
CA HIS A 147 9.59 17.06 -4.66
C HIS A 147 10.91 17.69 -5.13
N LEU A 148 11.81 18.03 -4.21
CA LEU A 148 13.14 18.55 -4.56
C LEU A 148 14.00 17.52 -5.29
N LEU A 149 13.86 16.23 -4.97
CA LEU A 149 14.69 15.15 -5.54
C LEU A 149 14.16 14.64 -6.88
N MET A 150 12.84 14.51 -7.02
CA MET A 150 12.18 13.81 -8.12
C MET A 150 11.05 14.60 -8.82
N GLY A 151 10.56 15.67 -8.20
CA GLY A 151 9.32 16.36 -8.58
C GLY A 151 9.34 17.14 -9.90
N SER A 152 10.50 17.34 -10.52
CA SER A 152 10.62 17.98 -11.82
C SER A 152 11.68 17.30 -12.70
N GLN A 153 11.62 17.52 -14.02
CA GLN A 153 12.67 17.10 -14.96
C GLN A 153 14.03 17.74 -14.68
N SER A 154 14.08 18.80 -13.86
CA SER A 154 15.32 19.46 -13.44
C SER A 154 15.81 18.97 -12.06
N ALA A 155 15.10 18.04 -11.43
CA ALA A 155 15.40 17.55 -10.09
C ALA A 155 16.61 16.60 -10.12
N PRO A 156 17.57 16.74 -9.18
CA PRO A 156 18.89 16.15 -9.31
C PRO A 156 18.90 14.62 -9.31
N LEU A 157 18.05 13.96 -8.52
CA LEU A 157 17.99 12.50 -8.49
C LEU A 157 17.35 11.96 -9.76
N ARG A 158 16.25 12.59 -10.21
CA ARG A 158 15.60 12.26 -11.47
C ARG A 158 16.54 12.41 -12.66
N LEU A 159 17.25 13.54 -12.80
CA LEU A 159 18.26 13.72 -13.85
C LEU A 159 19.31 12.63 -13.81
N ALA A 160 19.86 12.34 -12.62
CA ALA A 160 20.93 11.36 -12.49
C ALA A 160 20.49 9.97 -12.98
N LEU A 161 19.23 9.59 -12.73
CA LEU A 161 18.66 8.34 -13.23
C LEU A 161 18.43 8.37 -14.75
N GLU A 162 17.78 9.41 -15.27
CA GLU A 162 17.49 9.56 -16.70
C GLU A 162 18.80 9.64 -17.54
N GLU A 163 19.80 10.38 -17.08
CA GLU A 163 21.10 10.53 -17.75
C GLU A 163 22.03 9.32 -17.59
N SER A 164 21.74 8.40 -16.66
CA SER A 164 22.58 7.21 -16.46
C SER A 164 22.58 6.25 -17.66
N GLY A 165 21.50 6.27 -18.46
CA GLY A 165 21.31 5.33 -19.58
C GLY A 165 21.11 3.87 -19.14
N LEU A 166 20.81 3.61 -17.86
CA LEU A 166 20.63 2.25 -17.31
C LEU A 166 19.23 1.67 -17.52
N GLY A 167 18.26 2.49 -17.92
CA GLY A 167 16.87 2.07 -18.12
C GLY A 167 16.12 3.02 -19.06
N GLU A 168 14.93 2.60 -19.47
CA GLU A 168 14.07 3.36 -20.40
C GLU A 168 13.12 4.32 -19.67
N ALA A 169 12.79 4.01 -18.41
CA ALA A 169 11.90 4.79 -17.56
C ALA A 169 12.26 4.58 -16.08
N ILE A 170 11.96 5.58 -15.27
CA ILE A 170 12.04 5.48 -13.81
C ILE A 170 10.81 4.73 -13.30
N VAL A 171 11.03 3.81 -12.37
CA VAL A 171 10.00 3.14 -11.59
C VAL A 171 10.15 3.49 -10.11
N GLY A 172 9.13 3.19 -9.31
CA GLY A 172 9.07 3.67 -7.93
C GLY A 172 8.29 4.99 -7.81
N TYR A 173 7.60 5.13 -6.69
CA TYR A 173 6.62 6.20 -6.47
C TYR A 173 7.15 7.35 -5.61
N GLY A 174 8.46 7.37 -5.28
CA GLY A 174 9.00 8.33 -4.34
C GLY A 174 8.51 8.04 -2.93
N LEU A 175 8.07 9.08 -2.21
CA LEU A 175 7.49 8.96 -0.88
C LEU A 175 6.10 8.32 -0.93
N GLU A 176 5.89 7.29 -0.11
CA GLU A 176 4.59 6.65 0.15
C GLU A 176 4.28 6.76 1.64
N ASP A 177 3.20 7.46 2.00
CA ASP A 177 2.79 7.74 3.38
C ASP A 177 1.34 7.33 3.70
N GLU A 178 0.68 6.55 2.82
CA GLU A 178 -0.67 6.01 3.08
C GLU A 178 -0.65 4.77 3.99
N LEU A 179 0.46 4.04 4.06
CA LEU A 179 0.66 2.95 5.01
C LEU A 179 0.95 3.48 6.42
N ARG A 180 0.81 2.61 7.44
CA ARG A 180 1.11 3.01 8.84
C ARG A 180 2.52 3.59 9.00
N GLN A 181 3.49 3.11 8.23
CA GLN A 181 4.86 3.62 8.26
C GLN A 181 5.27 4.09 6.86
N PRO A 182 5.95 5.24 6.77
CA PRO A 182 6.33 5.84 5.50
C PRO A 182 7.44 5.04 4.82
N THR A 183 7.36 4.95 3.50
CA THR A 183 8.38 4.29 2.66
C THR A 183 8.86 5.19 1.54
N TYR A 184 9.99 4.86 0.94
CA TYR A 184 10.51 5.52 -0.24
C TYR A 184 10.92 4.50 -1.29
N ALA A 185 10.59 4.74 -2.55
CA ALA A 185 10.89 3.86 -3.67
C ALA A 185 11.56 4.61 -4.83
N LEU A 186 12.66 4.06 -5.34
CA LEU A 186 13.44 4.55 -6.47
C LEU A 186 13.87 3.44 -7.43
#